data_AF-A0A4C1YH81-F1
#
_entry.id   AF-A0A4C1YH81-F1
#
_cell.length_a   1.000
_cell.length_b   1.000
_cell.length_c   1.000
_cell.angle_alpha   90.00
_cell.angle_beta   90.00
_cell.angle_gamma   90.00
#
_symmetry.space_group_name_H-M   'P 1'
#
loop_
_entity.id
_entity.type
_entity.pdbx_description
1 polymer ?
#
loop_
_entity_poly.entity_id
_entity_poly.type
_entity_poly.pdbx_seq_one_letter_code
_entity_poly.pdbx_strand_id
1 'polypeptide(L)'
;MRKLQLNINHYEAEYDLLTQTVRALKLDLVFIAEPYKNLNGQSCETDSTIKAVIWSCSKVPFQSAVNNGSSSLLAATLYGIRFYSYYAPPSFSIVEFTNFLDQLIEDAKQYYPVAIASDFNCWAVDWGSKQTNA
;
A
#
# COMPACT_ATOMS: atom_id res chain seq x y z
N MET A 1 -15.38 -7.37 -2.86
CA MET A 1 -13.92 -7.52 -2.67
C MET A 1 -13.56 -7.08 -1.26
N ARG A 2 -13.06 -7.98 -0.42
CA ARG A 2 -12.59 -7.71 0.95
C ARG A 2 -11.13 -7.31 0.94
N LYS A 3 -10.84 -6.20 1.62
CA LYS A 3 -9.54 -5.54 1.64
C LYS A 3 -9.09 -5.38 3.09
N LEU A 4 -7.79 -5.44 3.31
CA LEU A 4 -7.18 -5.07 4.58
C LEU A 4 -5.97 -4.16 4.31
N GLN A 5 -5.84 -3.10 5.10
CA GLN A 5 -4.65 -2.25 5.14
C GLN A 5 -4.06 -2.35 6.55
N LEU A 6 -2.75 -2.55 6.64
CA LEU A 6 -2.03 -2.57 7.91
C LEU A 6 -0.55 -2.19 7.74
N ASN A 7 0.04 -1.62 8.78
CA ASN A 7 1.48 -1.54 8.97
C ASN A 7 1.88 -2.68 9.92
N ILE A 8 2.88 -3.48 9.57
CA ILE A 8 3.37 -4.62 10.38
C ILE A 8 4.73 -4.38 11.03
N ASN A 9 5.23 -3.13 10.99
CA ASN A 9 6.40 -2.63 11.73
C ASN A 9 7.60 -3.61 11.76
N HIS A 10 7.84 -4.30 10.66
CA HIS A 10 8.87 -5.34 10.50
C HIS A 10 8.82 -6.53 11.49
N TYR A 11 7.66 -6.88 12.07
CA TYR A 11 7.54 -8.00 13.02
C TYR A 11 7.10 -9.33 12.36
N GLU A 12 7.82 -10.41 12.66
CA GLU A 12 7.54 -11.74 12.13
C GLU A 12 6.21 -12.33 12.65
N ALA A 13 5.93 -12.21 13.95
CA ALA A 13 4.70 -12.77 14.54
C ALA A 13 3.42 -12.15 13.95
N GLU A 14 3.48 -10.88 13.56
CA GLU A 14 2.38 -10.15 12.92
C GLU A 14 2.12 -10.65 11.50
N TYR A 15 3.17 -11.11 10.81
CA TYR A 15 3.07 -11.70 9.49
C TYR A 15 2.32 -13.05 9.49
N ASP A 16 2.57 -13.90 10.49
CA ASP A 16 1.87 -15.18 10.63
C ASP A 16 0.39 -14.99 10.94
N LEU A 17 0.09 -14.04 11.84
CA LEU A 17 -1.29 -13.64 12.15
C LEU A 17 -1.99 -13.06 10.92
N LEU A 18 -1.29 -12.25 10.12
CA LEU A 18 -1.83 -11.71 8.86
C LEU A 18 -2.20 -12.84 7.88
N THR A 19 -1.32 -13.83 7.68
CA THR A 19 -1.60 -14.99 6.82
C THR A 19 -2.83 -15.77 7.29
N GLN A 20 -2.97 -15.98 8.60
CA GLN A 20 -4.17 -16.62 9.15
C GLN A 20 -5.42 -15.76 8.94
N THR A 21 -5.31 -14.45 9.16
CA THR A 21 -6.40 -13.47 8.99
C THR A 21 -6.89 -13.43 7.55
N VAL A 22 -5.98 -13.40 6.57
CA VAL A 22 -6.29 -13.48 5.14
C VAL A 22 -7.18 -14.68 4.83
N ARG A 23 -6.85 -15.85 5.37
CA ARG A 23 -7.62 -17.08 5.15
C ARG A 23 -8.96 -17.04 5.87
N ALA A 24 -8.97 -16.69 7.15
CA ALA A 24 -10.17 -16.68 7.99
C ALA A 24 -11.22 -15.68 7.48
N LEU A 25 -10.76 -14.48 7.12
CA LEU A 25 -11.61 -13.42 6.57
C LEU A 25 -11.74 -13.50 5.06
N LYS A 26 -11.17 -14.53 4.40
CA LYS A 26 -11.06 -14.71 2.93
C LYS A 26 -10.91 -13.38 2.19
N LEU A 27 -9.84 -12.67 2.54
CA LEU A 27 -9.47 -11.40 1.94
C LEU A 27 -9.09 -11.60 0.47
N ASP A 28 -9.39 -10.60 -0.35
CA ASP A 28 -9.03 -10.61 -1.77
C ASP A 28 -7.75 -9.81 -2.03
N LEU A 29 -7.49 -8.79 -1.21
CA LEU A 29 -6.40 -7.84 -1.38
C LEU A 29 -5.90 -7.33 -0.02
N VAL A 30 -4.58 -7.25 0.15
CA VAL A 30 -3.94 -6.70 1.35
C VAL A 30 -2.91 -5.65 0.96
N PHE A 31 -2.89 -4.55 1.71
CA PHE A 31 -1.89 -3.48 1.64
C PHE A 31 -1.04 -3.54 2.90
N ILE A 32 0.27 -3.76 2.74
CA ILE A 32 1.20 -3.92 3.85
C ILE A 32 2.21 -2.79 3.80
N ALA A 33 2.31 -2.03 4.90
CA ALA A 33 3.42 -1.13 5.17
C ALA A 33 4.45 -1.83 6.08
N GLU A 34 5.73 -1.54 5.85
CA GLU A 34 6.90 -2.05 6.59
C GLU A 34 6.91 -3.58 6.74
N PRO A 35 6.92 -4.34 5.62
CA PRO A 35 6.91 -5.80 5.68
C PRO A 35 8.15 -6.35 6.38
N TYR A 36 7.98 -7.46 7.11
CA TYR A 36 9.11 -8.18 7.74
C TYR A 36 10.05 -8.82 6.72
N LYS A 37 9.50 -9.44 5.67
CA LYS A 37 10.25 -10.11 4.61
C LYS A 37 9.60 -9.90 3.26
N ASN A 38 10.39 -10.00 2.20
CA ASN A 38 9.86 -9.95 0.84
C ASN A 38 8.94 -11.17 0.60
N LEU A 39 7.79 -10.92 -0.01
CA LEU A 39 6.76 -11.91 -0.29
C LEU A 39 7.07 -12.75 -1.55
N ASN A 40 8.35 -13.08 -1.77
CA ASN A 40 8.83 -13.75 -2.97
C ASN A 40 8.01 -15.02 -3.29
N GLY A 41 7.48 -15.09 -4.50
CA GLY A 41 6.69 -16.23 -5.00
C GLY A 41 5.18 -16.15 -4.74
N GLN A 42 4.70 -15.12 -4.06
CA GLN A 42 3.26 -14.84 -3.94
C GLN A 42 2.81 -13.85 -5.03
N SER A 43 1.49 -13.78 -5.28
CA SER A 43 0.90 -12.79 -6.19
C SER A 43 0.91 -11.38 -5.57
N CYS A 44 2.10 -10.86 -5.34
CA CYS A 44 2.34 -9.57 -4.70
C CYS A 44 3.29 -8.71 -5.52
N GLU A 45 3.12 -7.40 -5.40
CA GLU A 45 4.05 -6.39 -5.90
C GLU A 45 4.65 -5.68 -4.69
N THR A 46 5.94 -5.39 -4.73
CA THR A 46 6.68 -4.74 -3.64
C THR A 46 7.41 -3.53 -4.21
N ASP A 47 7.36 -2.39 -3.52
CA ASP A 47 8.08 -1.20 -3.99
C ASP A 47 9.60 -1.40 -3.94
N SER A 48 10.35 -0.51 -4.61
CA SER A 48 11.81 -0.61 -4.67
C SER A 48 12.51 -0.46 -3.31
N THR A 49 11.84 0.13 -2.32
CA THR A 49 12.38 0.29 -0.95
C THR A 49 11.97 -0.83 0.00
N ILE A 50 11.10 -1.76 -0.44
CA ILE A 50 10.59 -2.88 0.37
C ILE A 50 9.84 -2.39 1.62
N LYS A 51 9.18 -1.24 1.52
CA LYS A 51 8.38 -0.64 2.58
C LYS A 51 6.89 -0.71 2.32
N ALA A 52 6.47 -1.01 1.08
CA ALA A 52 5.07 -1.15 0.72
C ALA A 52 4.86 -2.39 -0.16
N VAL A 53 3.76 -3.11 0.08
CA VAL A 53 3.36 -4.29 -0.69
C VAL A 53 1.86 -4.26 -0.98
N ILE A 54 1.50 -4.59 -2.23
CA ILE A 54 0.13 -4.95 -2.61
C ILE A 54 0.11 -6.46 -2.84
N TRP A 55 -0.67 -7.18 -2.04
CA TRP A 55 -0.82 -8.63 -2.12
C TRP A 55 -2.22 -9.01 -2.61
N SER A 56 -2.31 -9.60 -3.81
CA SER A 56 -3.53 -10.28 -4.25
C SER A 56 -3.62 -11.64 -3.54
N CYS A 57 -4.54 -11.72 -2.58
CA CYS A 57 -4.85 -12.96 -1.86
C CYS A 57 -5.91 -13.80 -2.58
N SER A 58 -6.53 -13.23 -3.63
CA SER A 58 -7.44 -13.94 -4.50
C SER A 58 -6.69 -14.90 -5.44
N LYS A 59 -7.43 -15.74 -6.17
CA LYS A 59 -6.84 -16.59 -7.23
C LYS A 59 -6.61 -15.82 -8.54
N VAL A 60 -6.87 -14.51 -8.55
CA VAL A 60 -6.79 -13.67 -9.75
C VAL A 60 -5.48 -12.88 -9.71
N PRO A 61 -4.63 -12.97 -10.75
CA PRO A 61 -3.42 -12.17 -10.84
C PRO A 61 -3.76 -10.70 -11.10
N PHE A 62 -2.82 -9.80 -10.82
CA PHE A 62 -2.95 -8.41 -11.23
C PHE A 62 -3.05 -8.30 -12.76
N GLN A 63 -3.95 -7.43 -13.23
CA GLN A 63 -4.12 -7.13 -14.65
C GLN A 63 -2.98 -6.25 -15.18
N SER A 64 -2.44 -5.40 -14.31
CA SER A 64 -1.22 -4.64 -14.52
C SER A 64 -0.61 -4.27 -13.18
N ALA A 65 0.70 -4.09 -13.15
CA ALA A 65 1.44 -3.58 -12.01
C ALA A 65 2.40 -2.50 -12.50
N VAL A 66 2.54 -1.41 -11.75
CA VAL A 66 3.55 -0.39 -11.94
C VAL A 66 4.49 -0.46 -10.75
N ASN A 67 5.71 -0.85 -11.04
CA ASN A 67 6.85 -0.78 -10.14
C ASN A 67 7.97 -0.11 -10.93
N ASN A 68 7.83 1.20 -11.15
CA ASN A 68 8.88 1.97 -11.77
C ASN A 68 9.99 2.05 -10.72
N GLY A 69 11.05 1.25 -10.86
CA GLY A 69 12.10 1.07 -9.85
C GLY A 69 12.82 2.36 -9.37
N SER A 70 12.46 3.52 -9.90
CA SER A 70 12.87 4.86 -9.49
C SER A 70 11.87 5.60 -8.58
N SER A 71 10.63 5.15 -8.46
CA SER A 71 9.59 5.73 -7.58
C SER A 71 9.11 4.70 -6.58
N SER A 72 9.05 5.05 -5.29
CA SER A 72 8.44 4.23 -4.24
C SER A 72 6.91 4.10 -4.37
N LEU A 73 6.32 4.62 -5.44
CA LEU A 73 4.90 4.51 -5.76
C LEU A 73 4.59 3.11 -6.31
N LEU A 74 3.90 2.31 -5.50
CA LEU A 74 3.46 0.98 -5.89
C LEU A 74 2.00 1.02 -6.33
N ALA A 75 1.72 0.56 -7.55
CA ALA A 75 0.34 0.48 -8.04
C ALA A 75 0.05 -0.83 -8.75
N ALA A 76 -1.17 -1.35 -8.59
CA ALA A 76 -1.61 -2.56 -9.27
C ALA A 76 -3.10 -2.50 -9.62
N THR A 77 -3.50 -3.13 -10.72
CA THR A 77 -4.90 -3.17 -11.17
C THR A 77 -5.48 -4.56 -10.90
N LEU A 78 -6.60 -4.61 -10.18
CA LEU A 78 -7.33 -5.84 -9.89
C LEU A 78 -8.84 -5.60 -10.03
N TYR A 79 -9.54 -6.49 -10.72
CA TYR A 79 -10.98 -6.35 -11.05
C TYR A 79 -11.34 -5.00 -11.70
N GLY A 80 -10.45 -4.43 -12.51
CA GLY A 80 -10.63 -3.14 -13.18
C GLY A 80 -10.47 -1.91 -12.27
N ILE A 81 -10.06 -2.09 -11.01
CA ILE A 81 -9.81 -1.00 -10.06
C ILE A 81 -8.30 -0.83 -9.93
N ARG A 82 -7.82 0.42 -10.02
CA ARG A 82 -6.41 0.77 -9.77
C ARG A 82 -6.20 0.98 -8.28
N PHE A 83 -5.26 0.22 -7.71
CA PHE A 83 -4.89 0.29 -6.30
C PHE A 83 -3.50 0.88 -6.15
N TYR A 84 -3.33 1.68 -5.11
CA TYR A 84 -2.03 2.23 -4.72
C TYR A 84 -1.69 1.80 -3.30
N SER A 85 -0.42 1.45 -3.10
CA SER A 85 0.18 1.26 -1.79
C SER A 85 1.39 2.15 -1.64
N TYR A 86 1.54 2.73 -0.47
CA TYR A 86 2.71 3.51 -0.13
C TYR A 86 3.00 3.45 1.36
N TYR A 87 4.25 3.74 1.72
CA TYR A 87 4.65 4.05 3.07
C TYR A 87 5.45 5.35 3.01
N ALA A 88 4.89 6.43 3.57
CA ALA A 88 5.60 7.69 3.73
C ALA A 88 6.35 7.63 5.05
N PRO A 89 7.69 7.60 5.05
CA PRO A 89 8.46 7.61 6.28
C PRO A 89 8.16 8.86 7.11
N PRO A 90 8.08 8.74 8.46
CA PRO A 90 7.91 9.90 9.32
C PRO A 90 9.10 10.88 9.27
N SER A 91 10.22 10.43 8.70
CA SER A 91 11.43 11.24 8.48
C SER A 91 11.36 12.11 7.23
N PHE A 92 10.30 12.03 6.42
CA PHE A 92 10.14 12.91 5.26
C PHE A 92 10.06 14.37 5.68
N SER A 93 10.80 15.22 4.99
CA SER A 93 10.55 16.65 4.98
C SER A 93 9.20 16.95 4.32
N ILE A 94 8.64 18.13 4.61
CA ILE A 94 7.39 18.58 3.99
C ILE A 94 7.48 18.61 2.44
N VAL A 95 8.67 18.93 1.90
CA VAL A 95 8.92 18.97 0.46
C VAL A 95 8.90 17.56 -0.14
N GLU A 96 9.58 16.59 0.49
CA GLU A 96 9.55 15.18 0.03
C GLU A 96 8.13 14.61 0.10
N PHE A 97 7.42 14.87 1.18
CA PHE A 97 6.04 14.44 1.36
C PHE A 97 5.10 15.04 0.30
N THR A 98 5.23 16.34 0.02
CA THR A 98 4.40 17.04 -1.00
C THR A 98 4.70 16.53 -2.40
N ASN A 99 5.99 16.41 -2.77
CA ASN A 99 6.41 15.86 -4.07
C ASN A 99 5.89 14.44 -4.28
N PHE A 100 5.83 13.63 -3.22
CA PHE A 100 5.23 12.31 -3.26
C PHE A 100 3.70 12.39 -3.52
N LEU A 101 2.98 13.22 -2.77
CA LEU A 101 1.53 13.38 -2.95
C LEU A 101 1.19 13.86 -4.37
N ASP A 102 1.94 14.82 -4.90
CA ASP A 102 1.74 15.32 -6.26
C ASP A 102 1.91 14.20 -7.29
N GLN A 103 2.96 13.38 -7.18
CA GLN A 103 3.17 12.23 -8.06
C GLN A 103 2.04 11.19 -7.97
N LEU A 104 1.60 10.86 -6.75
CA LEU A 104 0.49 9.95 -6.53
C LEU A 104 -0.80 10.48 -7.16
N ILE A 105 -1.10 11.76 -6.98
CA ILE A 105 -2.31 12.41 -7.50
C ILE A 105 -2.28 12.47 -9.03
N GLU A 106 -1.15 12.85 -9.63
CA GLU A 106 -1.00 12.93 -11.09
C GLU A 106 -1.11 11.56 -11.77
N ASP A 107 -0.59 10.48 -11.17
CA ASP A 107 -0.82 9.12 -11.67
C ASP A 107 -2.28 8.70 -11.47
N ALA A 108 -2.84 8.88 -10.26
CA ALA A 108 -4.18 8.43 -9.92
C ALA A 108 -5.27 9.06 -10.78
N LYS A 109 -5.13 10.33 -11.19
CA LYS A 109 -6.10 11.03 -12.08
C LYS A 109 -6.29 10.36 -13.44
N GLN A 110 -5.35 9.51 -13.88
CA GLN A 110 -5.41 8.84 -15.18
C GLN A 110 -6.32 7.60 -15.17
N TYR A 111 -6.76 7.15 -13.99
CA TYR A 111 -7.49 5.91 -13.80
C TYR A 111 -8.85 6.14 -13.14
N TYR A 112 -9.81 5.28 -13.47
CA TYR A 112 -11.09 5.22 -12.76
C TYR A 112 -11.69 3.81 -12.90
N PRO A 113 -12.15 3.19 -11.80
CA PRO A 113 -12.08 3.64 -10.40
C PRO A 113 -10.68 3.44 -9.75
N VAL A 114 -10.42 4.21 -8.70
CA VAL A 114 -9.15 4.19 -7.93
C VAL A 114 -9.42 3.98 -6.45
N ALA A 115 -8.52 3.27 -5.76
CA ALA A 115 -8.44 3.27 -4.30
C ALA A 115 -6.98 3.37 -3.83
N ILE A 116 -6.75 4.19 -2.81
CA ILE A 116 -5.43 4.46 -2.23
C ILE A 116 -5.45 3.96 -0.79
N ALA A 117 -4.44 3.17 -0.43
CA ALA A 117 -4.27 2.62 0.91
C ALA A 117 -2.80 2.75 1.30
N SER A 118 -2.52 3.55 2.33
CA SER A 118 -1.14 3.94 2.67
C SER A 118 -1.02 4.30 4.13
N ASP A 119 0.17 4.13 4.68
CA ASP A 119 0.59 4.79 5.91
C ASP A 119 1.32 6.08 5.53
N PHE A 120 0.66 7.22 5.72
CA PHE A 120 1.21 8.52 5.34
C PHE A 120 2.05 9.17 6.45
N ASN A 121 2.08 8.61 7.66
CA ASN A 121 2.73 9.21 8.83
C ASN A 121 2.39 10.71 9.05
N CYS A 122 1.19 11.12 8.67
CA CYS A 122 0.68 12.47 8.88
C CYS A 122 -0.68 12.46 9.56
N TRP A 123 -1.05 13.61 10.08
CA TRP A 123 -2.26 13.88 10.82
C TRP A 123 -3.08 14.87 10.02
N ALA A 124 -4.34 14.53 9.83
CA ALA A 124 -5.36 15.43 9.36
C ALA A 124 -6.64 15.11 10.12
N VAL A 125 -7.36 16.17 10.49
CA VAL A 125 -8.68 16.03 11.11
C VAL A 125 -9.66 15.28 10.20
N ASP A 126 -9.47 15.39 8.87
CA ASP A 126 -10.32 14.74 7.85
C ASP A 126 -10.27 13.22 7.90
N TRP A 127 -9.19 12.61 8.40
CA TRP A 127 -9.09 11.17 8.65
C TRP A 127 -9.07 10.82 10.15
N GLY A 128 -9.55 11.73 11.01
CA GLY A 128 -9.83 11.45 12.43
C GLY A 128 -8.65 11.66 13.39
N SER A 129 -7.60 12.37 12.98
CA SER A 129 -6.55 12.80 13.91
C SER A 129 -7.00 13.95 14.80
N LYS A 130 -6.34 14.16 15.95
CA LYS A 130 -6.68 15.24 16.90
C LYS A 130 -6.47 16.64 16.32
N GLN A 131 -5.50 16.78 15.42
CA GLN A 131 -5.16 18.02 14.73
C GLN A 131 -4.54 17.66 13.37
N THR A 132 -4.40 18.65 12.51
CA THR A 132 -3.61 18.52 11.28
C THR A 132 -2.15 18.91 11.57
N ASN A 133 -1.18 18.10 11.14
CA ASN A 133 0.26 18.40 11.28
C ASN A 133 0.89 18.66 9.91
N ALA A 134 0.50 19.78 9.30
CA ALA A 134 1.16 20.35 8.14
C ALA A 134 1.39 21.83 8.40
#